data_AF-A0A425WF08-F1
#
_entry.id   AF-A0A425WF08-F1
#
_cell.length_a   1.000
_cell.length_b   1.000
_cell.length_c   1.000
_cell.angle_alpha   90.00
_cell.angle_beta   90.00
_cell.angle_gamma   90.00
#
_symmetry.space_group_name_H-M   'P 1'
#
loop_
_entity.id
_entity.type
_entity.pdbx_description
1 polymer ?
#
loop_
_entity_poly.entity_id
_entity_poly.type
_entity_poly.pdbx_seq_one_letter_code
_entity_poly.pdbx_strand_id
1 'polypeptide(L)' 'MEGFFGTMKNEIFYGRDYTNTTLDELKVKMDGYIVWHNEKRQKRSLVSMSSLQYRCSLGLAA' A
#
# COMPACT_ATOMS: atom_id res chain seq x y z
N MET A 1 -2.40 -15.76 6.52
CA MET A 1 -2.85 -14.39 6.20
C MET A 1 -1.64 -13.49 6.41
N GLU A 2 -0.97 -13.06 5.34
CA GLU A 2 0.14 -12.12 5.50
C GLU A 2 -0.45 -10.76 5.88
N GLY A 3 -0.02 -10.21 7.02
CA GLY A 3 -0.46 -8.88 7.45
C GLY A 3 0.05 -7.79 6.51
N PHE A 4 -0.59 -6.62 6.55
CA PHE A 4 -0.21 -5.44 5.75
C PHE A 4 1.31 -5.17 5.73
N PHE A 5 1.97 -5.26 6.89
CA PHE A 5 3.41 -5.05 7.01
C PHE A 5 4.25 -6.15 6.37
N GLY A 6 3.77 -7.40 6.33
CA GLY A 6 4.45 -8.50 5.62
C GLY A 6 4.42 -8.26 4.12
N THR A 7 3.24 -7.93 3.60
CA THR A 7 3.03 -7.55 2.20
C THR A 7 3.82 -6.30 1.81
N MET A 8 3.82 -5.26 2.64
CA MET A 8 4.63 -4.05 2.44
C MET A 8 6.12 -4.37 2.40
N LYS A 9 6.61 -5.19 3.35
CA LYS A 9 8.02 -5.57 3.37
C LYS A 9 8.42 -6.30 2.11
N ASN A 10 7.58 -7.22 1.64
CA ASN A 10 7.84 -7.96 0.41
C ASN A 10 7.81 -7.04 -0.82
N GLU A 11 6.80 -6.20 -0.99
CA GLU A 11 6.66 -5.36 -2.20
C GLU A 11 7.64 -4.17 -2.25
N ILE A 12 8.04 -3.63 -1.10
CA ILE A 12 8.99 -2.50 -1.05
C ILE A 12 10.44 -3.00 -1.02
N PHE A 13 10.74 -4.02 -0.20
CA PHE A 13 12.12 -4.37 0.18
C PHE A 13 12.65 -5.64 -0.47
N TYR A 14 11.80 -6.52 -0.99
CA TYR A 14 12.29 -7.76 -1.61
C TYR A 14 13.09 -7.48 -2.88
N GLY A 15 14.34 -7.95 -2.92
CA GLY A 15 15.23 -7.81 -4.08
C GLY A 15 15.69 -6.38 -4.39
N ARG A 16 15.50 -5.42 -3.47
CA ARG A 16 15.99 -4.05 -3.63
C ARG A 16 17.06 -3.71 -2.60
N ASP A 17 18.10 -3.04 -3.08
CA ASP A 17 19.16 -2.52 -2.23
C ASP A 17 18.77 -1.15 -1.66
N TYR A 18 18.93 -0.99 -0.34
CA TYR A 18 18.63 0.23 0.40
C TYR A 18 19.87 0.74 1.16
N THR A 19 21.05 0.21 0.89
CA THR A 19 22.28 0.56 1.65
C THR A 19 22.66 2.02 1.53
N ASN A 20 22.24 2.70 0.46
CA ASN A 20 22.48 4.13 0.23
C ASN A 20 21.21 5.00 0.35
N THR A 21 20.12 4.46 0.91
CA THR A 21 18.87 5.22 1.11
C THR A 21 18.85 5.84 2.51
N THR A 22 18.52 7.13 2.60
CA THR A 22 18.36 7.79 3.90
C THR A 22 17.04 7.42 4.56
N LEU A 23 16.93 7.64 5.87
CA LEU A 23 15.68 7.41 6.60
C LEU A 23 14.53 8.29 6.11
N ASP A 24 14.83 9.47 5.56
CA ASP A 24 13.84 10.40 5.01
C ASP A 24 13.27 9.87 3.69
N GLU A 25 14.16 9.47 2.76
CA GLU A 25 13.79 8.82 1.50
C GLU A 25 12.97 7.55 1.74
N LEU A 26 13.34 6.77 2.77
CA LEU A 26 12.60 5.59 3.16
C LEU A 26 11.19 5.93 3.66
N LYS A 27 11.05 6.98 4.47
CA LYS A 27 9.74 7.48 4.94
C LYS A 27 8.85 7.88 3.78
N VAL A 28 9.36 8.68 2.83
CA VAL A 28 8.60 9.10 1.65
C VAL A 28 8.14 7.89 0.84
N LYS A 29 9.00 6.90 0.66
CA LYS A 29 8.68 5.68 -0.08
C LYS A 29 7.61 4.83 0.62
N MET A 30 7.68 4.73 1.94
CA MET A 30 6.67 4.03 2.74
C MET A 30 5.33 4.76 2.73
N ASP A 31 5.34 6.08 2.86
CA ASP A 31 4.14 6.93 2.83
C ASP A 31 3.42 6.81 1.47
N GLY A 32 4.17 6.97 0.38
CA GLY A 32 3.64 6.77 -0.97
C GLY A 32 3.08 5.36 -1.20
N TYR A 33 3.70 4.33 -0.63
CA TYR A 33 3.16 2.97 -0.69
C TYR A 33 1.86 2.82 0.10
N ILE A 34 1.74 3.43 1.28
CA ILE A 34 0.51 3.40 2.09
C ILE A 34 -0.64 4.04 1.30
N VAL A 35 -0.40 5.23 0.72
CA VAL A 35 -1.36 5.95 -0.12
C VAL A 35 -1.76 5.08 -1.32
N TRP A 36 -0.80 4.56 -2.07
CA TRP A 36 -1.06 3.67 -3.22
C TRP A 36 -1.84 2.41 -2.81
N HIS A 37 -1.47 1.77 -1.69
CA HIS A 37 -2.12 0.56 -1.20
C HIS A 37 -3.60 0.80 -0.83
N ASN A 38 -3.89 1.97 -0.26
CA ASN A 38 -5.25 2.33 0.16
C ASN A 38 -6.11 2.84 -1.00
N GLU A 39 -5.53 3.61 -1.92
CA GLU A 39 -6.28 4.35 -2.93
C GLU A 39 -6.21 3.76 -4.33
N LYS A 40 -5.11 3.12 -4.71
CA LYS A 40 -4.85 2.69 -6.09
C LYS A 40 -4.79 1.19 -6.27
N ARG A 41 -4.50 0.42 -5.22
CA ARG A 41 -4.44 -1.03 -5.29
C ARG A 41 -5.83 -1.62 -5.51
N GLN A 42 -6.08 -2.05 -6.75
CA GLN A 42 -7.29 -2.78 -7.13
C GLN A 42 -7.25 -4.17 -6.50
N LYS A 43 -8.23 -4.49 -5.64
CA LYS A 43 -8.37 -5.83 -5.09
C LYS A 43 -9.37 -6.58 -5.94
N ARG A 44 -8.94 -7.69 -6.57
CA ARG A 44 -9.84 -8.57 -7.33
C ARG A 44 -10.99 -9.10 -6.45
N SER A 45 -10.73 -9.29 -5.16
CA SER A 45 -11.75 -9.65 -4.15
C SER A 45 -12.79 -8.56 -3.87
N LEU A 46 -12.54 -7.31 -4.26
CA LEU A 46 -13.46 -6.17 -4.12
C LEU A 46 -14.05 -5.78 -5.48
N VAL A 47 -14.32 -6.73 -6.37
CA VAL A 47 -14.79 -6.44 -7.74
C VAL A 47 -13.81 -5.51 -8.49
N SER A 48 -12.51 -5.72 -8.27
CA SER A 48 -11.43 -4.88 -8.82
C SER A 48 -11.47 -3.41 -8.37
N MET A 49 -12.22 -3.09 -7.32
CA MET A 49 -12.21 -1.75 -6.70
C MET A 49 -11.00 -1.56 -5.79
N SER A 50 -10.59 -0.30 -5.66
CA SER A 50 -9.67 0.13 -4.60
C SER A 50 -10.38 0.12 -3.23
N SER A 51 -9.62 0.00 -2.14
CA SER A 51 -10.18 0.03 -0.78
C SER A 51 -10.91 1.35 -0.48
N LEU A 52 -10.48 2.47 -1.07
CA LEU A 52 -11.21 3.74 -0.97
C LEU A 52 -12.52 3.71 -1.77
N GLN A 53 -12.47 3.24 -3.02
CA GLN A 53 -13.67 3.13 -3.87
C GLN A 53 -14.71 2.20 -3.27
N TYR A 54 -14.28 1.10 -2.65
CA TYR A 54 -15.15 0.16 -1.96
C TYR A 54 -15.82 0.80 -0.73
N ARG A 55 -15.06 1.54 0.09
CA ARG A 55 -15.63 2.28 1.23
C ARG A 55 -16.61 3.37 0.79
N CYS A 56 -16.32 4.06 -0.32
CA CYS A 56 -17.19 5.07 -0.90
C CYS A 56 -18.49 4.44 -1.44
N SER A 57 -18.40 3.31 -2.14
CA SER A 57 -19.56 2.53 -2.62
C SER A 57 -20.48 2.07 -1.47
N LEU A 58 -19.89 1.77 -0.31
CA LEU A 58 -20.64 1.37 0.88
C LEU A 58 -21.17 2.56 1.71
N GLY A 59 -20.89 3.81 1.34
CA GLY A 59 -21.23 4.99 2.15
C GLY A 59 -20.50 5.06 3.49
N LEU A 60 -19.37 4.35 3.62
CA LEU A 60 -18.54 4.27 4.82
C LEU A 60 -17.31 5.19 4.76
N ALA A 61 -17.14 5.91 3.65
CA ALA A 61 -16.17 6.99 3.53
C ALA A 61 -16.86 8.30 3.93
N ALA A 62 -16.39 8.93 5.00
CA ALA A 62 -16.79 10.27 5.42
C ALA A 62 -16.09 11.35 4.60
#